data_AF-A0A512IQE7-F1
#
_entry.id   AF-A0A512IQE7-F1
#
_cell.length_a   1.000
_cell.length_b   1.000
_cell.length_c   1.000
_cell.angle_alpha   90.00
_cell.angle_beta   90.00
_cell.angle_gamma   90.00
#
_symmetry.space_group_name_H-M   'P 1'
#
loop_
_entity.id
_entity.type
_entity.pdbx_description
1 polymer ?
#
loop_
_entity_poly.entity_id
_entity_poly.type
_entity_poly.pdbx_seq_one_letter_code
_entity_poly.pdbx_strand_id
1 'polypeptide(L)' 'MTEPRKEPGAGPLRVVVDLNRCQGYAQCCYAAPEHFELRGHEVLFYDPTPPAGKQAEIARAVQACPVRAISFDMGSVS' A
#
# COMPACT_ATOMS: atom_id res chain seq x y z
N MET A 1 23.40 -1.28 12.46
CA MET A 1 22.40 -0.38 11.85
C MET A 1 21.87 -1.13 10.65
N THR A 2 20.76 -1.86 10.84
CA THR A 2 20.28 -2.87 9.91
C THR A 2 19.44 -2.19 8.84
N GLU A 3 19.97 -2.10 7.63
CA GLU A 3 19.23 -1.73 6.43
C GLU A 3 18.19 -2.83 6.15
N PRO A 4 16.90 -2.51 5.92
CA PRO A 4 15.90 -3.53 5.64
C PRO A 4 16.21 -4.18 4.29
N ARG A 5 16.59 -5.46 4.34
CA ARG A 5 16.95 -6.31 3.21
C ARG A 5 15.71 -6.46 2.33
N LYS A 6 15.63 -5.69 1.25
CA LYS A 6 14.53 -5.72 0.27
C LYS A 6 14.57 -7.05 -0.49
N GLU A 7 13.86 -8.06 0.00
CA GLU A 7 13.83 -9.40 -0.61
C GLU A 7 13.00 -9.38 -1.92
N PRO A 8 13.53 -9.87 -3.05
CA PRO A 8 12.82 -9.88 -4.33
C PRO A 8 11.95 -11.13 -4.41
N GLY A 9 10.67 -11.01 -4.03
CA GLY A 9 9.71 -12.10 -4.07
C GLY A 9 8.47 -11.74 -4.88
N ALA A 10 8.35 -12.33 -6.06
CA ALA A 10 7.17 -12.37 -6.93
C ALA A 10 6.75 -11.05 -7.60
N GLY A 11 6.12 -11.16 -8.78
CA GLY A 11 5.88 -10.07 -9.74
C GLY A 11 5.14 -8.84 -9.20
N PRO A 12 5.16 -7.72 -9.94
CA PRO A 12 4.69 -6.44 -9.42
C PRO A 12 3.17 -6.48 -9.19
N LEU A 13 2.75 -6.23 -7.95
CA LEU A 13 1.37 -5.83 -7.66
C LEU A 13 1.17 -4.42 -8.19
N ARG A 14 -0.05 -4.08 -8.61
CA ARG A 14 -0.38 -2.69 -8.94
C ARG A 14 -1.30 -2.11 -7.89
N VAL A 15 -0.81 -1.16 -7.10
CA VAL A 15 -1.59 -0.46 -6.07
C VAL A 15 -2.07 0.88 -6.60
N VAL A 16 -3.35 1.17 -6.39
CA VAL A 16 -3.98 2.43 -6.74
C VAL A 16 -4.65 2.99 -5.50
N VAL A 17 -4.39 4.27 -5.23
CA VAL A 17 -5.05 5.00 -4.15
C VAL A 17 -5.84 6.17 -4.75
N ASP A 18 -7.14 6.20 -4.48
CA ASP A 18 -8.00 7.31 -4.81
C ASP A 18 -7.81 8.42 -3.76
N LEU A 19 -6.96 9.39 -4.09
CA LEU A 19 -6.69 10.54 -3.23
C LEU A 19 -7.89 11.47 -3.06
N ASN A 20 -8.89 11.44 -3.94
CA ASN A 20 -10.13 12.22 -3.76
C ASN A 20 -11.03 11.61 -2.67
N ARG A 21 -10.93 10.29 -2.44
CA ARG A 21 -11.65 9.59 -1.38
C ARG A 21 -10.86 9.48 -0.09
N CYS A 22 -9.53 9.61 -0.17
CA CYS A 22 -8.65 9.56 1.00
C CYS A 22 -8.92 10.76 1.92
N GLN A 23 -9.26 10.49 3.18
CA GLN A 23 -9.49 11.52 4.21
C GLN A 23 -8.35 11.60 5.24
N GLY A 24 -7.18 11.02 4.96
CA GLY A 24 -6.02 11.13 5.85
C GLY A 24 -6.10 10.34 7.17
N TYR A 25 -6.94 9.31 7.28
CA TYR A 25 -7.08 8.51 8.52
C TYR A 25 -5.83 7.72 8.96
N ALA A 26 -4.78 7.69 8.12
CA ALA A 26 -3.50 7.00 8.36
C ALA A 26 -3.58 5.48 8.66
N GLN A 27 -4.74 4.84 8.56
CA GLN A 27 -4.91 3.41 8.88
C GLN A 27 -4.06 2.50 7.98
N CYS A 28 -3.89 2.87 6.71
CA CYS A 28 -3.00 2.15 5.79
C CYS A 28 -1.54 2.19 6.23
N CYS A 29 -1.08 3.30 6.83
CA CYS A 29 0.27 3.44 7.36
C CYS A 29 0.50 2.52 8.57
N TYR A 30 -0.53 2.26 9.39
CA TYR A 30 -0.43 1.28 10.48
C TYR A 30 -0.46 -0.16 9.96
N ALA A 31 -1.26 -0.44 8.93
CA ALA A 31 -1.39 -1.78 8.36
C ALA A 31 -0.18 -2.22 7.53
N ALA A 32 0.44 -1.29 6.80
CA ALA A 32 1.59 -1.53 5.94
C ALA A 32 2.54 -0.31 5.93
N PRO A 33 3.27 -0.06 7.04
CA PRO A 33 4.15 1.10 7.19
C PRO A 33 5.30 1.14 6.18
N GLU A 34 5.70 -0.01 5.64
CA GLU A 34 6.75 -0.09 4.61
C GLU A 34 6.28 0.38 3.22
N HIS A 35 4.96 0.50 3.01
CA HIS A 35 4.36 0.80 1.70
C HIS A 35 3.50 2.06 1.67
N PHE A 36 3.06 2.55 2.82
CA PHE A 36 2.21 3.74 2.95
C PHE A 36 2.78 4.67 4.01
N GLU A 37 2.97 5.94 3.63
CA GLU A 37 3.48 6.98 4.52
C GLU A 37 2.62 8.24 4.36
N LEU A 38 1.92 8.64 5.43
CA LEU A 38 1.21 9.90 5.47
C LEU A 38 2.18 10.98 5.97
N ARG A 39 2.47 11.98 5.13
CA ARG A 39 3.30 13.13 5.51
C ARG A 39 2.42 14.37 5.70
N GLY A 40 2.63 15.08 6.81
CA GLY A 40 1.83 16.24 7.15
C GLY A 40 0.40 15.85 7.49
N HIS A 41 -0.57 16.69 7.10
CA HIS A 41 -1.97 16.47 7.47
C HIS A 41 -2.73 15.59 6.47
N GLU A 42 -2.41 15.63 5.17
CA GLU A 42 -3.26 15.00 4.14
C GLU A 42 -2.50 14.38 2.95
N VAL A 43 -1.16 14.41 2.93
CA VAL A 43 -0.39 13.91 1.78
C VAL A 43 0.01 12.45 1.99
N LEU A 44 -0.66 11.53 1.29
CA LEU A 44 -0.36 10.10 1.33
C LEU A 44 0.64 9.72 0.24
N PHE A 45 1.81 9.25 0.67
CA PHE A 45 2.81 8.60 -0.16
C PHE A 45 2.61 7.09 -0.11
N TYR A 46 2.73 6.44 -1.26
CA TYR A 46 2.64 4.99 -1.33
C TYR A 46 3.47 4.43 -2.49
N ASP A 47 3.85 3.17 -2.37
CA ASP A 47 4.51 2.44 -3.44
C ASP A 47 3.45 1.85 -4.40
N PRO A 48 3.39 2.28 -5.68
CA PRO A 48 2.38 1.82 -6.63
C PRO A 48 2.68 0.41 -7.17
N THR A 49 3.92 -0.07 -7.00
CA THR A 49 4.37 -1.36 -7.52
C THR A 49 5.10 -2.21 -6.48
N PRO A 50 4.43 -2.61 -5.38
CA PRO A 50 5.07 -3.44 -4.37
C PRO A 50 5.32 -4.86 -4.90
N PRO A 51 6.37 -5.54 -4.42
CA PRO A 51 6.65 -6.92 -4.80
C PRO A 51 5.53 -7.85 -4.33
N ALA A 52 5.22 -8.93 -5.05
CA ALA A 52 4.05 -9.77 -4.72
C ALA A 52 4.14 -10.48 -3.36
N GLY A 53 5.31 -10.63 -2.77
CA GLY A 53 5.46 -11.06 -1.36
C GLY A 53 4.77 -10.13 -0.35
N LYS A 54 4.39 -8.92 -0.77
CA LYS A 54 3.75 -7.88 0.06
C LYS A 54 2.24 -7.82 -0.10
N GLN A 55 1.64 -8.73 -0.89
CA GLN A 55 0.19 -8.76 -1.14
C GLN A 55 -0.64 -8.79 0.16
N ALA A 56 -0.22 -9.58 1.15
CA ALA A 56 -0.94 -9.68 2.41
C ALA A 56 -0.96 -8.34 3.18
N GLU A 57 0.15 -7.58 3.13
CA GLU A 57 0.27 -6.26 3.76
C GLU A 57 -0.61 -5.24 3.02
N ILE A 58 -0.56 -5.22 1.69
CA ILE A 58 -1.42 -4.36 0.88
C ILE A 58 -2.91 -4.69 1.09
N ALA A 59 -3.27 -5.97 1.15
CA ALA A 59 -4.64 -6.41 1.41
C ALA A 59 -5.15 -5.97 2.79
N ARG A 60 -4.28 -5.98 3.81
CA ARG A 60 -4.60 -5.42 5.13
C ARG A 60 -4.81 -3.91 5.05
N ALA A 61 -3.98 -3.18 4.33
CA ALA A 61 -4.14 -1.73 4.14
C ALA A 61 -5.47 -1.38 3.44
N VAL A 62 -5.90 -2.18 2.45
CA VAL A 62 -7.22 -2.05 1.82
C VAL A 62 -8.35 -2.22 2.82
N GLN A 63 -8.29 -3.27 3.65
CA GLN A 63 -9.32 -3.56 4.66
C GLN A 63 -9.34 -2.52 5.79
N ALA A 64 -8.18 -1.96 6.14
CA ALA A 64 -8.05 -0.93 7.16
C ALA A 64 -8.59 0.44 6.72
N CYS A 65 -8.78 0.66 5.41
CA CYS A 65 -9.27 1.92 4.88
C CYS A 65 -10.81 2.03 5.03
N PRO A 66 -11.34 2.86 5.96
CA PRO A 66 -12.77 2.93 6.22
C PRO A 66 -13.59 3.42 5.01
N VAL A 67 -12.96 4.26 4.19
CA VAL A 67 -13.53 4.86 2.98
C VAL A 67 -13.26 4.04 1.72
N ARG A 68 -12.56 2.90 1.83
CA ARG A 68 -12.18 2.03 0.71
C ARG A 68 -11.57 2.79 -0.46
N ALA A 69 -10.57 3.63 -0.17
CA ALA A 69 -9.84 4.43 -1.16
C ALA A 69 -8.67 3.67 -1.82
N ILE A 70 -8.31 2.50 -1.30
CA ILE A 70 -7.14 1.73 -1.75
C ILE A 70 -7.62 0.49 -2.50
N SER A 71 -6.97 0.16 -3.62
CA SER A 71 -7.21 -1.07 -4.38
C SER A 71 -5.89 -1.60 -4.93
N PHE A 72 -5.81 -2.90 -5.17
CA PHE A 72 -4.65 -3.50 -5.82
C PHE A 72 -5.06 -4.61 -6.78
N ASP A 73 -4.25 -4.81 -7.81
CA ASP A 73 -4.38 -5.88 -8.78
C ASP A 73 -3.13 -6.76 -8.76
N MET A 74 -3.35 -8.08 -8.82
CA MET A 74 -2.32 -9.06 -9.14
C MET A 74 -2.46 -9.28 -10.63
N GLY A 75 -1.57 -8.71 -11.43
CA GLY A 75 -1.62 -8.75 -12.90
C GLY A 75 -1.91 -10.16 -13.41
N SER A 76 -3.18 -10.47 -13.56
CA SER A 76 -3.70 -11.73 -14.03
C SER A 76 -4.01 -11.49 -15.49
N VAL A 77 -2.97 -11.56 -16.31
CA VAL A 77 -3.16 -11.63 -17.76
C VAL A 77 -3.93 -12.93 -18.05
N SER A 78 -5.21 -12.79 -18.39
CA SER A 78 -6.04 -13.83 -19.00
C SER A 78 -5.92 -13.77 -20.52
#